data_AF-A0A9E1SQU8-F1
#
_entry.id   AF-A0A9E1SQU8-F1
#
_cell.length_a   1.000
_cell.length_b   1.000
_cell.length_c   1.000
_cell.angle_alpha   90.00
_cell.angle_beta   90.00
_cell.angle_gamma   90.00
#
_symmetry.space_group_name_H-M   'P 1'
#
loop_
_entity.id
_entity.type
_entity.pdbx_description
1 polymer ?
#
loop_
_entity_poly.entity_id
_entity_poly.type
_entity_poly.pdbx_seq_one_letter_code
_entity_poly.pdbx_strand_id
1 'polypeptide(L)'
;MTYTPSPSGDSSADWQSIDTKEAGFDSARLADATAYALATETPWPRDLGEADSVPGLTDIEPPPWNKPLGIFKPRGGPSGVVLRGGKIAATWGEPERVDMTFSIAKSYLSILTGVAVADGLIADIDAPVADSVSGELFASEHNRHITWRHLLHQTSEWSGTLFDKPDQVDHFRQVGAGSDNSRKGEKRELQTPGTFWEYNDVRVNLLALSLLHVFKQPLPDVLK
;
A
#
# COMPACT_ATOMS: atom_id res chain seq x y z
N MET A 1 22.09 -15.90 14.50
CA MET A 1 21.70 -14.49 14.71
C MET A 1 21.23 -13.96 13.38
N THR A 2 20.02 -13.44 13.30
CA THR A 2 19.57 -12.66 12.14
C THR A 2 20.36 -11.36 12.17
N TYR A 3 21.18 -11.09 11.15
CA TYR A 3 21.73 -9.75 11.00
C TYR A 3 20.55 -8.82 10.71
N THR A 4 20.39 -7.77 11.50
CA THR A 4 19.47 -6.68 11.18
C THR A 4 20.35 -5.51 10.77
N PRO A 5 20.28 -5.04 9.51
CA PRO A 5 20.98 -3.83 9.10
C PRO A 5 20.66 -2.69 10.08
N SER A 6 21.66 -1.85 10.37
CA SER A 6 21.47 -0.73 11.29
C SER A 6 20.34 0.17 10.80
N PRO A 7 19.37 0.56 11.66
CA PRO A 7 18.32 1.51 11.31
C PRO A 7 18.83 2.95 11.15
N SER A 8 20.14 3.19 11.30
CA SER A 8 20.73 4.52 11.10
C SER A 8 20.43 5.00 9.68
N GLY A 9 19.68 6.10 9.56
CA GLY A 9 19.38 6.82 8.32
C GLY A 9 20.60 7.43 7.61
N ASP A 10 21.80 6.93 7.90
CA ASP A 10 23.00 7.10 7.11
C ASP A 10 23.00 5.93 6.10
N SER A 11 22.71 6.25 4.84
CA SER A 11 22.62 5.29 3.72
C SER A 11 23.93 4.52 3.42
N SER A 12 24.92 4.65 4.29
CA SER A 12 26.25 4.03 4.27
C SER A 12 26.45 2.96 5.35
N ALA A 13 25.43 2.61 6.15
CA ALA A 13 25.50 1.41 6.99
C ALA A 13 25.53 0.16 6.09
N ASP A 14 26.74 -0.21 5.64
CA ASP A 14 27.04 -1.21 4.63
C ASP A 14 26.19 -2.48 4.82
N TRP A 15 25.19 -2.64 3.95
CA TRP A 15 24.45 -3.89 3.86
C TRP A 15 25.45 -5.00 3.58
N GLN A 16 25.56 -5.96 4.49
CA GLN A 16 26.48 -7.07 4.31
C GLN A 16 25.97 -8.00 3.22
N SER A 17 26.85 -8.38 2.31
CA SER A 17 26.59 -9.43 1.33
C SER A 17 26.93 -10.81 1.90
N ILE A 18 26.30 -11.85 1.36
CA ILE A 18 26.59 -13.25 1.62
C ILE A 18 26.73 -13.98 0.29
N ASP A 19 27.68 -14.90 0.19
CA ASP A 19 27.79 -15.75 -0.99
C ASP A 19 26.50 -16.55 -1.18
N THR A 20 26.07 -16.71 -2.42
CA THR A 20 24.82 -17.41 -2.76
C THR A 20 24.77 -18.84 -2.21
N LYS A 21 25.88 -19.59 -2.23
CA LYS A 21 25.95 -20.95 -1.69
C LYS A 21 25.95 -20.93 -0.17
N GLU A 22 26.70 -20.01 0.43
CA GLU A 22 26.70 -19.81 1.89
C GLU A 22 25.30 -19.44 2.42
N ALA A 23 24.53 -18.66 1.65
CA ALA A 23 23.13 -18.34 1.94
C ALA A 23 22.17 -19.54 1.80
N GLY A 24 22.65 -20.66 1.24
CA GLY A 24 21.87 -21.87 1.01
C GLY A 24 21.06 -21.85 -0.29
N PHE A 25 21.39 -20.96 -1.22
CA PHE A 25 20.80 -20.95 -2.55
C PHE A 25 21.62 -21.79 -3.54
N ASP A 26 20.95 -22.33 -4.56
CA ASP A 26 21.61 -22.76 -5.78
C ASP A 26 22.02 -21.52 -6.57
N SER A 27 23.32 -21.27 -6.70
CA SER A 27 23.87 -20.08 -7.36
C SER A 27 23.38 -19.91 -8.79
N ALA A 28 23.29 -21.02 -9.56
CA ALA A 28 22.90 -20.96 -10.96
C ALA A 28 21.42 -20.62 -11.09
N ARG A 29 20.57 -21.26 -10.27
CA ARG A 29 19.12 -20.97 -10.28
C ARG A 29 18.81 -19.55 -9.81
N LEU A 30 19.54 -19.04 -8.82
CA LEU A 30 19.37 -17.67 -8.37
C LEU A 30 19.80 -16.68 -9.47
N ALA A 31 20.92 -16.95 -10.14
CA ALA A 31 21.35 -16.16 -11.30
C ALA A 31 20.29 -16.16 -12.41
N ASP A 32 19.77 -17.35 -12.78
CA ASP A 32 18.70 -17.48 -13.78
C ASP A 32 17.43 -16.69 -13.39
N ALA A 33 17.03 -16.74 -12.11
CA ALA A 33 15.88 -15.99 -11.62
C ALA A 33 16.10 -14.47 -11.70
N THR A 34 17.29 -13.98 -11.34
CA THR A 34 17.62 -12.55 -11.47
C THR A 34 17.68 -12.09 -12.92
N ALA A 35 18.23 -12.91 -13.83
CA ALA A 35 18.27 -12.64 -15.25
C ALA A 35 16.86 -12.62 -15.86
N TYR A 36 16.00 -13.57 -15.46
CA TYR A 36 14.60 -13.59 -15.85
C TYR A 36 13.85 -12.34 -15.39
N ALA A 37 14.03 -11.92 -14.13
CA ALA A 37 13.40 -10.70 -13.61
C ALA A 37 13.85 -9.43 -14.36
N LEU A 38 15.14 -9.32 -14.70
CA LEU A 38 15.66 -8.23 -15.52
C LEU A 38 15.11 -8.22 -16.95
N ALA A 39 14.92 -9.40 -17.54
CA ALA A 39 14.41 -9.55 -18.90
C ALA A 39 12.88 -9.40 -19.00
N THR A 40 12.15 -9.56 -17.89
CA THR A 40 10.67 -9.53 -17.85
C THR A 40 10.16 -8.19 -17.35
N GLU A 41 10.34 -7.16 -18.18
CA GLU A 41 9.88 -5.80 -17.90
C GLU A 41 8.38 -5.64 -18.19
N THR A 42 7.71 -4.77 -17.43
CA THR A 42 6.32 -4.38 -17.69
C THR A 42 6.23 -3.52 -18.96
N PRO A 43 5.19 -3.68 -19.80
CA PRO A 43 4.95 -2.81 -20.95
C PRO A 43 4.53 -1.39 -20.56
N TRP A 44 4.37 -1.10 -19.25
CA TRP A 44 4.00 0.23 -18.80
C TRP A 44 5.02 1.27 -19.23
N PRO A 45 4.57 2.48 -19.63
CA PRO A 45 5.47 3.57 -19.97
C PRO A 45 6.37 3.93 -18.78
N ARG A 46 7.51 4.57 -19.07
CA ARG A 46 8.43 5.03 -18.03
C ARG A 46 7.84 6.18 -17.23
N ASP A 47 7.20 7.11 -17.90
CA ASP A 47 6.44 8.18 -17.28
C ASP A 47 4.95 7.82 -17.30
N LEU A 48 4.36 7.65 -16.10
CA LEU A 48 2.94 7.34 -15.95
C LEU A 48 2.07 8.59 -15.93
N GLY A 49 2.65 9.78 -15.69
CA GLY A 49 1.91 11.05 -15.70
C GLY A 49 1.55 11.52 -17.10
N GLU A 50 2.37 11.17 -18.08
CA GLU A 50 2.13 11.45 -19.50
C GLU A 50 1.35 10.33 -20.21
N ALA A 51 0.97 9.28 -19.49
CA ALA A 51 0.19 8.18 -20.05
C ALA A 51 -1.31 8.55 -20.08
N ASP A 52 -1.93 8.47 -21.26
CA ASP A 52 -3.39 8.65 -21.41
C ASP A 52 -4.20 7.67 -20.54
N SER A 53 -3.64 6.47 -20.33
CA SER A 53 -4.15 5.47 -19.39
C SER A 53 -3.02 4.62 -18.83
N VAL A 54 -3.03 4.43 -17.51
CA VAL A 54 -2.12 3.54 -16.79
C VAL A 54 -2.80 2.19 -16.60
N PRO A 55 -2.25 1.09 -17.16
CA PRO A 55 -2.87 -0.23 -17.07
C PRO A 55 -2.99 -0.72 -15.62
N GLY A 56 -4.14 -1.28 -15.25
CA GLY A 56 -4.46 -1.71 -13.89
C GLY A 56 -4.69 -0.58 -12.87
N LEU A 57 -4.71 0.68 -13.32
CA LEU A 57 -4.90 1.86 -12.46
C LEU A 57 -6.03 2.75 -12.97
N THR A 58 -5.93 3.34 -14.16
CA THR A 58 -6.97 4.25 -14.69
C THR A 58 -7.87 3.59 -15.72
N ASP A 59 -7.42 2.54 -16.40
CA ASP A 59 -8.19 1.77 -17.39
C ASP A 59 -9.35 0.98 -16.76
N ILE A 60 -9.21 0.57 -15.50
CA ILE A 60 -10.22 -0.16 -14.73
C ILE A 60 -11.14 0.77 -13.91
N GLU A 61 -11.03 2.08 -14.07
CA GLU A 61 -11.84 3.07 -13.36
C GLU A 61 -12.87 3.68 -14.32
N PRO A 62 -14.16 3.79 -13.94
CA PRO A 62 -15.11 4.50 -14.77
C PRO A 62 -14.88 6.02 -14.70
N PRO A 63 -15.08 6.75 -15.82
CA PRO A 63 -15.14 8.21 -15.79
C PRO A 63 -16.25 8.72 -14.85
N PRO A 64 -16.05 9.84 -14.13
CA PRO A 64 -14.91 10.77 -14.22
C PRO A 64 -13.75 10.45 -13.26
N TRP A 65 -13.79 9.34 -12.52
CA TRP A 65 -12.86 9.05 -11.42
C TRP A 65 -11.56 8.39 -11.86
N ASN A 66 -11.44 8.07 -13.14
CA ASN A 66 -10.29 7.47 -13.82
C ASN A 66 -9.10 8.43 -13.98
N LYS A 67 -8.84 9.23 -12.94
CA LYS A 67 -7.75 10.19 -12.87
C LYS A 67 -6.88 9.90 -11.66
N PRO A 68 -5.55 9.87 -11.83
CA PRO A 68 -4.63 9.78 -10.71
C PRO A 68 -4.70 11.06 -9.87
N LEU A 69 -4.48 10.93 -8.56
CA LEU A 69 -4.31 12.05 -7.65
C LEU A 69 -2.88 12.04 -7.13
N GLY A 70 -2.24 13.22 -7.10
CA GLY A 70 -0.86 13.37 -6.68
C GLY A 70 0.15 13.29 -7.81
N ILE A 71 1.43 13.27 -7.43
CA ILE A 71 2.55 13.39 -8.37
C ILE A 71 3.04 12.00 -8.74
N PHE A 72 3.20 11.75 -10.04
CA PHE A 72 3.98 10.61 -10.51
C PHE A 72 5.44 10.98 -10.68
N LYS A 73 6.30 10.01 -10.37
CA LYS A 73 7.71 10.02 -10.74
C LYS A 73 7.90 8.99 -11.85
N PRO A 74 8.72 9.26 -12.89
CA PRO A 74 9.08 8.22 -13.85
C PRO A 74 9.61 6.98 -13.11
N ARG A 75 9.23 5.77 -13.55
CA ARG A 75 9.68 4.51 -12.93
C ARG A 75 11.06 4.08 -13.43
N GLY A 76 11.78 3.35 -12.59
CA GLY A 76 13.04 2.68 -12.95
C GLY A 76 12.80 1.37 -13.70
N GLY A 77 13.89 0.72 -14.12
CA GLY A 77 13.88 -0.64 -14.67
C GLY A 77 13.48 -1.70 -13.64
N PRO A 78 13.39 -2.98 -14.04
CA PRO A 78 13.14 -4.06 -13.11
C PRO A 78 14.31 -4.11 -12.12
N SER A 79 14.00 -4.10 -10.83
CA SER A 79 15.00 -4.09 -9.78
C SER A 79 14.54 -4.90 -8.58
N GLY A 80 15.48 -5.38 -7.79
CA GLY A 80 15.18 -6.05 -6.54
C GLY A 80 16.41 -6.52 -5.79
N VAL A 81 16.13 -7.02 -4.59
CA VAL A 81 17.12 -7.53 -3.63
C VAL A 81 16.56 -8.83 -3.07
N VAL A 82 17.42 -9.85 -2.96
CA VAL A 82 17.13 -11.07 -2.19
C VAL A 82 17.97 -11.05 -0.92
N LEU A 83 17.31 -11.13 0.23
CA LEU A 83 17.95 -11.18 1.54
C LEU A 83 17.88 -12.58 2.15
N ARG A 84 18.94 -12.98 2.85
CA ARG A 84 18.98 -14.19 3.68
C ARG A 84 19.66 -13.89 5.01
N GLY A 85 18.94 -14.10 6.11
CA GLY A 85 19.45 -13.76 7.44
C GLY A 85 19.81 -12.27 7.59
N GLY A 86 19.15 -11.41 6.81
CA GLY A 86 19.39 -9.97 6.70
C GLY A 86 20.59 -9.54 5.85
N LYS A 87 21.33 -10.48 5.26
CA LYS A 87 22.42 -10.19 4.32
C LYS A 87 21.93 -10.26 2.87
N ILE A 88 22.52 -9.46 1.99
CA ILE A 88 22.24 -9.45 0.56
C ILE A 88 22.84 -10.69 -0.09
N ALA A 89 21.99 -11.55 -0.66
CA ALA A 89 22.42 -12.71 -1.44
C ALA A 89 22.46 -12.42 -2.94
N ALA A 90 21.60 -11.52 -3.43
CA ALA A 90 21.60 -11.06 -4.82
C ALA A 90 20.91 -9.69 -4.96
N THR A 91 21.32 -8.92 -5.96
CA THR A 91 20.68 -7.68 -6.40
C THR A 91 20.63 -7.62 -7.92
N TRP A 92 19.69 -6.84 -8.45
CA TRP A 92 19.62 -6.52 -9.88
C TRP A 92 18.98 -5.15 -10.10
N GLY A 93 19.29 -4.52 -11.23
CA GLY A 93 18.81 -3.18 -11.56
C GLY A 93 19.39 -2.12 -10.63
N GLU A 94 18.53 -1.19 -10.19
CA GLU A 94 18.89 -0.03 -9.36
C GLU A 94 18.15 -0.08 -8.00
N PRO A 95 18.49 -0.98 -7.07
CA PRO A 95 17.69 -1.22 -5.86
C PRO A 95 17.65 -0.04 -4.88
N GLU A 96 18.60 0.89 -4.98
CA GLU A 96 18.68 2.10 -4.15
C GLU A 96 17.83 3.25 -4.72
N ARG A 97 17.31 3.09 -5.94
CA ARG A 97 16.50 4.12 -6.59
C ARG A 97 15.15 4.24 -5.88
N VAL A 98 14.85 5.46 -5.42
CA VAL A 98 13.49 5.79 -4.95
C VAL A 98 12.50 5.68 -6.12
N ASP A 99 11.48 4.84 -5.97
CA ASP A 99 10.43 4.61 -6.96
C ASP A 99 9.01 4.66 -6.36
N MET A 100 8.00 4.76 -7.21
CA MET A 100 6.60 4.66 -6.81
C MET A 100 6.29 3.22 -6.40
N THR A 101 6.02 2.98 -5.12
CA THR A 101 5.78 1.62 -4.59
C THR A 101 4.31 1.19 -4.61
N PHE A 102 3.41 2.06 -5.08
CA PHE A 102 1.95 1.84 -5.14
C PHE A 102 1.39 1.27 -3.83
N SER A 103 0.66 0.17 -3.89
CA SER A 103 -0.04 -0.43 -2.74
C SER A 103 0.86 -0.93 -1.60
N ILE A 104 2.20 -0.93 -1.74
CA ILE A 104 3.09 -1.09 -0.58
C ILE A 104 2.84 0.02 0.46
N ALA A 105 2.35 1.20 0.04
CA ALA A 105 1.88 2.26 0.92
C ALA A 105 0.95 1.75 2.05
N LYS A 106 0.09 0.77 1.76
CA LYS A 106 -0.85 0.18 2.73
C LYS A 106 -0.14 -0.49 3.90
N SER A 107 1.00 -1.13 3.65
CA SER A 107 1.82 -1.74 4.70
C SER A 107 2.44 -0.69 5.64
N TYR A 108 2.83 0.47 5.12
CA TYR A 108 3.27 1.59 5.95
C TYR A 108 2.15 2.13 6.84
N LEU A 109 0.90 2.18 6.35
CA LEU A 109 -0.25 2.55 7.18
C LEU A 109 -0.50 1.54 8.31
N SER A 110 -0.30 0.24 8.06
CA SER A 110 -0.35 -0.78 9.13
C SER A 110 0.74 -0.56 10.18
N ILE A 111 1.97 -0.23 9.77
CA ILE A 111 3.07 0.11 10.70
C ILE A 111 2.73 1.36 11.51
N LEU A 112 2.28 2.44 10.86
CA LEU A 112 1.84 3.67 11.51
C LEU A 112 0.72 3.43 12.52
N THR A 113 -0.23 2.54 12.21
CA THR A 113 -1.28 2.17 13.17
C THR A 113 -0.68 1.44 14.37
N GLY A 114 0.30 0.55 14.16
CA GLY A 114 1.05 -0.09 15.25
C GLY A 114 1.82 0.90 16.12
N VAL A 115 2.43 1.93 15.52
CA VAL A 115 3.09 3.03 16.24
C VAL A 115 2.06 3.82 17.06
N ALA A 116 0.92 4.17 16.48
CA ALA A 116 -0.15 4.87 17.19
C ALA A 116 -0.69 4.08 18.39
N VAL A 117 -0.77 2.75 18.28
CA VAL A 117 -1.13 1.88 19.41
C VAL A 117 -0.03 1.88 20.48
N ALA A 118 1.23 1.74 20.08
CA ALA A 118 2.36 1.75 21.00
C ALA A 118 2.48 3.07 21.77
N ASP A 119 2.17 4.19 21.12
CA ASP A 119 2.18 5.54 21.70
C ASP A 119 0.89 5.86 22.50
N GLY A 120 -0.07 4.93 22.56
CA GLY A 120 -1.33 5.10 23.28
C GLY A 120 -2.31 6.07 22.63
N LEU A 121 -2.07 6.45 21.37
CA LEU A 121 -2.96 7.30 20.58
C LEU A 121 -4.18 6.53 20.04
N ILE A 122 -4.02 5.22 19.83
CA ILE A 122 -5.11 4.27 19.57
C ILE A 122 -5.10 3.23 20.70
N ALA A 123 -6.04 3.32 21.63
CA ALA A 123 -6.07 2.44 22.79
C ALA A 123 -6.48 1.00 22.44
N ASP A 124 -7.41 0.86 21.49
CA ASP A 124 -7.95 -0.43 21.04
C ASP A 124 -8.28 -0.34 19.55
N ILE A 125 -7.81 -1.31 18.77
CA ILE A 125 -8.11 -1.39 17.34
C ILE A 125 -9.54 -1.85 17.06
N ASP A 126 -10.21 -2.45 18.05
CA ASP A 126 -11.62 -2.81 17.99
C ASP A 126 -12.56 -1.66 18.41
N ALA A 127 -12.01 -0.53 18.88
CA ALA A 127 -12.81 0.66 19.15
C ALA A 127 -13.24 1.38 17.84
N PRO A 128 -14.42 2.02 17.83
CA PRO A 128 -14.82 2.92 16.76
C PRO A 128 -13.78 4.01 16.48
N VAL A 129 -13.50 4.27 15.20
CA VAL A 129 -12.57 5.35 14.80
C VAL A 129 -13.11 6.72 15.22
N ALA A 130 -14.43 6.87 15.24
CA ALA A 130 -15.15 8.08 15.67
C ALA A 130 -14.79 8.53 17.10
N ASP A 131 -14.37 7.60 17.97
CA ASP A 131 -13.99 7.93 19.36
C ASP A 131 -12.67 8.72 19.43
N SER A 132 -11.81 8.57 18.41
CA SER A 132 -10.49 9.22 18.35
C SER A 132 -10.39 10.28 17.24
N VAL A 133 -11.26 10.21 16.23
CA VAL A 133 -11.28 11.11 15.08
C VAL A 133 -12.60 11.85 15.02
N SER A 134 -12.58 13.12 15.42
CA SER A 134 -13.75 14.00 15.35
C SER A 134 -14.02 14.46 13.92
N GLY A 135 -15.31 14.63 13.56
CA GLY A 135 -15.73 15.19 12.28
C GLY A 135 -16.84 14.39 11.61
N GLU A 136 -17.17 14.76 10.37
CA GLU A 136 -18.32 14.20 9.65
C GLU A 136 -18.04 12.82 9.03
N LEU A 137 -16.77 12.41 8.90
CA LEU A 137 -16.36 11.17 8.23
C LEU A 137 -17.02 9.92 8.82
N PHE A 138 -17.31 9.92 10.13
CA PHE A 138 -17.93 8.81 10.85
C PHE A 138 -19.28 9.19 11.49
N ALA A 139 -19.89 10.31 11.10
CA ALA A 139 -21.10 10.83 11.75
C ALA A 139 -22.39 10.09 11.36
N SER A 140 -22.39 9.36 10.23
CA SER A 140 -23.58 8.62 9.77
C SER A 140 -23.89 7.43 10.67
N GLU A 141 -25.16 7.00 10.65
CA GLU A 141 -25.60 5.81 11.39
C GLU A 141 -24.75 4.59 11.05
N HIS A 142 -24.37 4.44 9.78
CA HIS A 142 -23.55 3.34 9.30
C HIS A 142 -22.08 3.49 9.71
N ASN A 143 -21.47 4.63 9.40
CA ASN A 143 -20.03 4.82 9.56
C ASN A 143 -19.60 4.88 11.03
N ARG A 144 -20.48 5.25 11.96
CA ARG A 144 -20.14 5.37 13.40
C ARG A 144 -19.67 4.05 14.02
N HIS A 145 -20.01 2.91 13.42
CA HIS A 145 -19.64 1.58 13.91
C HIS A 145 -18.33 1.06 13.32
N ILE A 146 -17.65 1.85 12.48
CA ILE A 146 -16.41 1.44 11.84
C ILE A 146 -15.26 1.53 12.85
N THR A 147 -14.55 0.42 13.03
CA THR A 147 -13.40 0.30 13.91
C THR A 147 -12.09 0.45 13.14
N TRP A 148 -10.99 0.69 13.85
CA TRP A 148 -9.66 0.69 13.24
C TRP A 148 -9.35 -0.64 12.55
N ARG A 149 -9.75 -1.77 13.16
CA ARG A 149 -9.62 -3.11 12.57
C ARG A 149 -10.35 -3.20 11.23
N HIS A 150 -11.56 -2.66 11.13
CA HIS A 150 -12.30 -2.69 9.87
C HIS A 150 -11.58 -1.92 8.75
N LEU A 151 -10.97 -0.76 9.06
CA LEU A 151 -10.16 -0.02 8.10
C LEU A 151 -8.90 -0.80 7.69
N LEU A 152 -8.16 -1.35 8.66
CA LEU A 152 -6.95 -2.15 8.43
C LEU A 152 -7.22 -3.41 7.58
N HIS A 153 -8.37 -4.05 7.79
CA HIS A 153 -8.75 -5.28 7.11
C HIS A 153 -9.51 -5.03 5.80
N GLN A 154 -9.74 -3.78 5.40
CA GLN A 154 -10.54 -3.44 4.21
C GLN A 154 -11.95 -4.06 4.26
N THR A 155 -12.58 -4.02 5.44
CA THR A 155 -13.93 -4.52 5.69
C THR A 155 -14.87 -3.45 6.26
N SER A 156 -14.47 -2.18 6.22
CA SER A 156 -15.20 -1.09 6.86
C SER A 156 -16.56 -0.80 6.27
N GLU A 157 -16.80 -1.15 5.01
CA GLU A 157 -18.02 -0.74 4.31
C GLU A 157 -18.26 0.77 4.42
N TRP A 158 -17.20 1.58 4.60
CA TRP A 158 -17.33 3.02 4.75
C TRP A 158 -17.96 3.64 3.52
N SER A 159 -18.92 4.55 3.73
CA SER A 159 -19.57 5.30 2.67
C SER A 159 -19.30 6.79 2.76
N GLY A 160 -19.02 7.40 1.61
CA GLY A 160 -18.80 8.84 1.51
C GLY A 160 -17.89 9.20 0.35
N THR A 161 -17.47 10.46 0.31
CA THR A 161 -16.54 10.97 -0.70
C THR A 161 -15.29 11.50 -0.02
N LEU A 162 -14.12 11.11 -0.52
CA LEU A 162 -12.83 11.59 -0.06
C LEU A 162 -11.98 12.02 -1.25
N PHE A 163 -11.45 13.25 -1.20
CA PHE A 163 -10.67 13.87 -2.29
C PHE A 163 -11.38 13.75 -3.65
N ASP A 164 -12.65 14.14 -3.68
CA ASP A 164 -13.54 14.09 -4.86
C ASP A 164 -13.83 12.67 -5.42
N LYS A 165 -13.41 11.62 -4.73
CA LYS A 165 -13.69 10.22 -5.08
C LYS A 165 -14.70 9.60 -4.11
N PRO A 166 -15.89 9.19 -4.56
CA PRO A 166 -16.82 8.44 -3.74
C PRO A 166 -16.28 7.03 -3.47
N ASP A 167 -16.63 6.43 -2.34
CA ASP A 167 -16.28 5.04 -2.02
C ASP A 167 -16.75 4.05 -3.10
N GLN A 168 -17.84 4.40 -3.78
CA GLN A 168 -18.41 3.66 -4.91
C GLN A 168 -17.36 3.25 -5.95
N VAL A 169 -16.31 4.03 -6.19
CA VAL A 169 -15.28 3.72 -7.21
C VAL A 169 -14.63 2.35 -6.98
N ASP A 170 -14.59 1.89 -5.73
CA ASP A 170 -13.98 0.62 -5.34
C ASP A 170 -14.98 -0.55 -5.29
N HIS A 171 -16.28 -0.29 -5.45
CA HIS A 171 -17.28 -1.35 -5.39
C HIS A 171 -17.09 -2.35 -6.55
N PHE A 172 -17.32 -3.63 -6.24
CA PHE A 172 -17.12 -4.76 -7.15
C PHE A 172 -15.70 -4.90 -7.71
N ARG A 173 -14.70 -4.28 -7.05
CA ARG A 173 -13.31 -4.42 -7.45
C ARG A 173 -12.76 -5.80 -7.07
N GLN A 174 -12.13 -6.45 -8.05
CA GLN A 174 -11.36 -7.68 -7.86
C GLN A 174 -9.89 -7.43 -8.20
N VAL A 175 -8.99 -8.10 -7.48
CA VAL A 175 -7.54 -8.04 -7.67
C VAL A 175 -6.96 -9.45 -7.87
N GLY A 176 -5.96 -9.56 -8.74
CA GLY A 176 -5.31 -10.83 -9.07
C GLY A 176 -5.58 -11.29 -10.51
N ALA A 177 -4.85 -12.33 -10.93
CA ALA A 177 -5.01 -12.89 -12.27
C ALA A 177 -6.44 -13.43 -12.49
N GLY A 178 -7.07 -13.05 -13.61
CA GLY A 178 -8.43 -13.47 -13.93
C GLY A 178 -9.54 -12.68 -13.23
N SER A 179 -9.23 -11.55 -12.60
CA SER A 179 -10.22 -10.66 -11.98
C SER A 179 -11.25 -10.16 -12.98
N ASP A 180 -12.53 -10.24 -12.63
CA ASP A 180 -13.62 -9.59 -13.38
C ASP A 180 -13.96 -8.24 -12.73
N ASN A 181 -13.65 -7.17 -13.44
CA ASN A 181 -13.94 -5.79 -13.03
C ASN A 181 -15.01 -5.13 -13.93
N SER A 182 -15.81 -5.92 -14.66
CA SER A 182 -16.85 -5.40 -15.58
C SER A 182 -17.91 -4.54 -14.89
N ARG A 183 -18.15 -4.78 -13.59
CA ARG A 183 -19.11 -4.07 -12.74
C ARG A 183 -18.44 -3.07 -11.78
N LYS A 184 -17.12 -2.91 -11.87
CA LYS A 184 -16.38 -2.08 -10.94
C LYS A 184 -16.88 -0.63 -11.02
N GLY A 185 -17.13 -0.03 -9.85
CA GLY A 185 -17.67 1.32 -9.76
C GLY A 185 -19.19 1.42 -9.84
N GLU A 186 -19.92 0.32 -10.00
CA GLU A 186 -21.39 0.31 -9.82
C GLU A 186 -21.75 0.50 -8.34
N LYS A 187 -22.91 1.12 -8.06
CA LYS A 187 -23.44 1.15 -6.69
C LYS A 187 -23.86 -0.24 -6.27
N ARG A 188 -23.58 -0.57 -5.01
CA ARG A 188 -24.12 -1.73 -4.31
C ARG A 188 -24.65 -1.31 -2.96
N GLU A 189 -25.58 -2.08 -2.43
CA GLU A 189 -25.96 -1.99 -1.04
C GLU A 189 -24.74 -2.32 -0.17
N LEU A 190 -24.54 -1.51 0.87
CA LEU A 190 -23.48 -1.73 1.85
C LEU A 190 -23.89 -2.84 2.81
N GLN A 191 -22.90 -3.61 3.25
CA GLN A 191 -23.05 -4.59 4.30
C GLN A 191 -22.63 -4.00 5.64
N THR A 192 -22.89 -4.72 6.72
CA THR A 192 -22.44 -4.32 8.05
C THR A 192 -20.89 -4.20 8.06
N PRO A 193 -20.32 -3.13 8.65
CA PRO A 193 -18.87 -3.05 8.84
C PRO A 193 -18.31 -4.32 9.49
N GLY A 194 -17.26 -4.86 8.90
CA GLY A 194 -16.60 -6.10 9.33
C GLY A 194 -17.11 -7.37 8.66
N THR A 195 -18.21 -7.34 7.89
CA THR A 195 -18.82 -8.56 7.32
C THR A 195 -18.53 -8.79 5.85
N PHE A 196 -17.99 -7.79 5.15
CA PHE A 196 -17.66 -7.90 3.73
C PHE A 196 -16.26 -7.37 3.46
N TRP A 197 -15.48 -8.16 2.74
CA TRP A 197 -14.15 -7.77 2.28
C TRP A 197 -14.21 -7.39 0.80
N GLU A 198 -13.66 -6.23 0.49
CA GLU A 198 -13.36 -5.85 -0.89
C GLU A 198 -12.09 -5.00 -0.92
N TYR A 199 -11.29 -5.21 -1.97
CA TYR A 199 -10.10 -4.39 -2.14
C TYR A 199 -10.51 -2.95 -2.45
N ASN A 200 -10.05 -1.96 -1.69
CA ASN A 200 -10.44 -0.57 -1.85
C ASN A 200 -9.29 0.41 -1.58
N ASP A 201 -9.28 1.53 -2.29
CA ASP A 201 -8.29 2.60 -2.15
C ASP A 201 -8.88 3.83 -1.43
N VAL A 202 -10.16 4.15 -1.61
CA VAL A 202 -10.80 5.30 -0.93
C VAL A 202 -10.81 5.10 0.59
N ARG A 203 -11.15 3.91 1.08
CA ARG A 203 -11.20 3.66 2.54
C ARG A 203 -9.80 3.43 3.14
N VAL A 204 -8.80 3.12 2.31
CA VAL A 204 -7.39 3.18 2.69
C VAL A 204 -6.91 4.62 2.82
N ASN A 205 -7.32 5.53 1.94
CA ASN A 205 -7.07 6.96 2.11
C ASN A 205 -7.77 7.51 3.36
N LEU A 206 -8.96 7.01 3.69
CA LEU A 206 -9.63 7.32 4.96
C LEU A 206 -8.82 6.87 6.17
N LEU A 207 -8.19 5.68 6.13
CA LEU A 207 -7.26 5.24 7.18
C LEU A 207 -6.06 6.19 7.32
N ALA A 208 -5.44 6.58 6.19
CA ALA A 208 -4.34 7.53 6.20
C ALA A 208 -4.75 8.88 6.80
N LEU A 209 -5.91 9.42 6.40
CA LEU A 209 -6.44 10.66 6.98
C LEU A 209 -6.74 10.51 8.47
N SER A 210 -7.34 9.39 8.89
CA SER A 210 -7.64 9.11 10.30
C SER A 210 -6.37 9.05 11.15
N LEU A 211 -5.31 8.40 10.65
CA LEU A 211 -4.00 8.39 11.30
C LEU A 211 -3.38 9.79 11.38
N LEU A 212 -3.51 10.60 10.32
CA LEU A 212 -3.06 12.00 10.34
C LEU A 212 -3.78 12.81 11.43
N HIS A 213 -5.08 12.61 11.62
CA HIS A 213 -5.86 13.26 12.69
C HIS A 213 -5.40 12.87 14.09
N VAL A 214 -5.06 11.58 14.28
CA VAL A 214 -4.61 11.05 15.57
C VAL A 214 -3.20 11.52 15.89
N PHE A 215 -2.28 11.41 14.94
CA PHE A 215 -0.90 11.84 15.11
C PHE A 215 -0.75 13.37 15.17
N LYS A 216 -1.59 14.12 14.45
CA LYS A 216 -1.50 15.59 14.30
C LYS A 216 -0.15 16.08 13.78
N GLN A 217 0.54 15.22 13.04
CA GLN A 217 1.83 15.48 12.39
C GLN A 217 1.87 14.74 11.05
N PRO A 218 2.68 15.20 10.07
CA PRO A 218 2.81 14.52 8.79
C PRO A 218 3.23 13.05 8.98
N LEU A 219 2.46 12.12 8.42
CA LEU A 219 2.75 10.68 8.52
C LEU A 219 4.16 10.27 8.07
N PRO A 220 4.76 10.90 7.03
CA PRO A 220 6.16 10.61 6.68
C PRO A 220 7.17 10.96 7.77
N ASP A 221 6.86 11.88 8.67
CA ASP A 221 7.75 12.25 9.77
C ASP A 221 7.63 11.30 10.97
N VAL A 222 6.49 10.61 11.11
CA VAL A 222 6.31 9.51 12.08
C VAL A 222 7.06 8.24 11.66
N LEU A 223 7.20 8.01 10.36
CA LEU A 223 7.86 6.82 9.81
C LEU A 223 9.39 6.88 9.84
N LYS A 224 9.98 8.06 10.01
CA LYS A 224 11.45 8.28 10.02
C LYS A 224 12.02 8.01 11.41
#